data_AF-D0P2A5-F1
#
_entry.id   AF-D0P2A5-F1
#
_cell.length_a   1.000
_cell.length_b   1.000
_cell.length_c   1.000
_cell.angle_alpha   90.00
_cell.angle_beta   90.00
_cell.angle_gamma   90.00
#
_symmetry.space_group_name_H-M   'P 1'
#
loop_
_entity.id
_entity.type
_entity.pdbx_description
1 polymer ?
#
loop_
_entity_poly.entity_id
_entity_poly.type
_entity_poly.pdbx_seq_one_letter_code
_entity_poly.pdbx_strand_id
1 'polypeptide(L)'
;MAHGRLWVPLDSVMVDSACQFSARTTTFLWPAHLQLGVRSLVKYFHLMYPMSTLQETIRLTNINLAMNSFRTIGPGDLFWWIAVYVNTPSNYASRFQMSRHCFEQILYALALSDNSQPDDPWDPIRPLMLGFNDRRKTHVSPGKIIDVDD
;
A
#
# COMPACT_ATOMS: atom_id res chain seq x y z
N MET A 1 -16.40 12.04 9.61
CA MET A 1 -16.20 12.84 8.39
C MET A 1 -14.88 13.56 8.56
N ALA A 2 -13.81 13.12 7.90
CA ALA A 2 -12.48 13.66 8.09
C ALA A 2 -12.23 14.79 7.06
N HIS A 3 -11.87 15.97 7.58
CA HIS A 3 -11.33 17.16 6.90
C HIS A 3 -12.22 18.14 6.14
N GLY A 4 -13.54 17.96 6.02
CA GLY A 4 -14.42 19.01 5.47
C GLY A 4 -14.07 19.49 4.03
N ARG A 5 -13.13 18.81 3.35
CA ARG A 5 -12.78 19.06 1.96
C ARG A 5 -13.85 18.37 1.12
N LEU A 6 -14.77 19.18 0.59
CA LEU A 6 -15.72 18.74 -0.43
C LEU A 6 -14.92 18.54 -1.71
N TRP A 7 -14.85 17.31 -2.21
CA TRP A 7 -14.35 17.04 -3.54
C TRP A 7 -15.29 17.72 -4.54
N VAL A 8 -14.84 18.83 -5.13
CA VAL A 8 -15.61 19.54 -6.15
C VAL A 8 -15.25 18.93 -7.51
N PRO A 9 -16.25 18.55 -8.34
CA PRO A 9 -15.99 18.17 -9.72
C PRO A 9 -15.28 19.31 -10.44
N LEU A 10 -14.09 19.05 -11.01
CA LEU A 10 -13.47 19.98 -11.94
C LEU A 10 -14.10 19.75 -13.31
N ASP A 11 -14.96 20.68 -13.74
CA ASP A 11 -15.64 20.58 -15.04
C ASP A 11 -14.70 20.80 -16.23
N SER A 12 -13.57 21.46 -16.02
CA SER A 12 -12.52 21.60 -17.03
C SER A 12 -11.18 21.95 -16.42
N VAL A 13 -10.11 21.38 -16.99
CA VAL A 13 -8.74 21.83 -16.77
C VAL A 13 -8.44 22.84 -17.88
N MET A 14 -8.14 24.08 -17.53
CA MET A 14 -7.72 25.09 -18.51
C MET A 14 -6.31 24.73 -18.98
N VAL A 15 -6.23 24.16 -20.17
CA VAL A 15 -4.97 23.80 -20.82
C VAL A 15 -4.59 24.95 -21.76
N ASP A 16 -3.36 25.45 -21.65
CA ASP A 16 -2.84 26.51 -22.55
C ASP A 16 -3.11 26.13 -24.02
N SER A 17 -3.83 27.00 -24.72
CA SER A 17 -4.26 26.78 -26.11
C SER A 17 -3.09 26.67 -27.09
N ALA A 18 -1.91 27.17 -26.71
CA ALA A 18 -0.67 27.00 -27.46
C ALA A 18 -0.07 25.60 -27.34
N CYS A 19 -0.47 24.82 -26.32
CA CYS A 19 0.06 23.49 -26.09
C CYS A 19 -0.87 22.42 -26.69
N GLN A 20 -0.54 21.91 -27.88
CA GLN A 20 -1.17 20.70 -28.40
C GLN A 20 -0.72 19.48 -27.58
N PHE A 21 -1.53 19.06 -26.61
CA PHE A 21 -1.31 17.82 -25.89
C PHE A 21 -1.99 16.65 -26.62
N SER A 22 -1.19 15.80 -27.29
CA SER A 22 -1.62 14.43 -27.59
C SER A 22 -1.97 13.73 -26.26
N ALA A 23 -3.20 13.24 -26.14
CA ALA A 23 -3.66 12.52 -24.96
C ALA A 23 -2.94 11.17 -24.86
N ARG A 24 -1.84 11.12 -24.10
CA ARG A 24 -1.24 9.86 -23.65
C ARG A 24 -1.83 9.50 -22.30
N THR A 25 -2.54 8.38 -22.24
CA THR A 25 -3.05 7.83 -20.99
C THR A 25 -1.93 7.18 -20.17
N THR A 26 -2.07 7.17 -18.85
CA THR A 26 -1.17 6.41 -17.97
C THR A 26 -1.26 4.93 -18.31
N THR A 27 -0.11 4.29 -18.48
CA THR A 27 -0.04 2.85 -18.81
C THR A 27 0.70 2.09 -17.71
N PHE A 28 0.16 0.92 -17.38
CA PHE A 28 0.79 -0.01 -16.46
C PHE A 28 1.58 -1.05 -17.25
N LEU A 29 2.88 -1.12 -17.00
CA LEU A 29 3.81 -2.08 -17.60
C LEU A 29 3.75 -3.38 -16.81
N TRP A 30 2.71 -4.18 -17.07
CA TRP A 30 2.47 -5.45 -16.39
C TRP A 30 3.52 -6.50 -16.80
N PRO A 31 4.21 -7.14 -15.83
CA PRO A 31 5.07 -8.29 -16.11
C PRO A 31 4.30 -9.45 -16.73
N ALA A 32 4.92 -10.20 -17.64
CA ALA A 32 4.29 -11.33 -18.33
C ALA A 32 3.66 -12.36 -17.36
N HIS A 33 4.32 -12.63 -16.22
CA HIS A 33 3.81 -13.54 -15.19
C HIS A 33 2.51 -13.06 -14.51
N LEU A 34 2.18 -11.76 -14.58
CA LEU A 34 0.92 -11.19 -14.07
C LEU A 34 -0.15 -10.99 -15.16
N GLN A 35 0.24 -11.05 -16.44
CA GLN A 35 -0.64 -10.84 -17.59
C GLN A 35 -1.57 -12.02 -17.92
N LEU A 36 -1.35 -13.21 -17.33
CA LEU A 36 -2.09 -14.45 -17.62
C LEU A 36 -3.56 -14.48 -17.12
N GLY A 37 -4.21 -13.32 -16.94
CA GLY A 37 -5.63 -13.23 -16.60
C GLY A 37 -6.11 -11.80 -16.40
N VAL A 38 -7.37 -11.63 -15.94
CA VAL A 38 -8.00 -10.33 -15.72
C VAL A 38 -7.16 -9.44 -14.78
N ARG A 39 -7.03 -8.15 -15.09
CA ARG A 39 -6.43 -7.14 -14.20
C ARG A 39 -7.32 -7.04 -12.96
N SER A 40 -6.73 -7.20 -11.78
CA SER A 40 -7.47 -7.11 -10.50
C SER A 40 -6.72 -6.25 -9.50
N LEU A 41 -7.44 -5.74 -8.50
CA LEU A 41 -6.84 -5.00 -7.38
C LEU A 41 -5.76 -5.83 -6.68
N VAL A 42 -5.94 -7.15 -6.59
CA VAL A 42 -4.97 -8.07 -6.01
C VAL A 42 -3.66 -8.08 -6.81
N LYS A 43 -3.75 -8.15 -8.16
CA LYS A 43 -2.55 -8.09 -9.01
C LYS A 43 -1.84 -6.75 -8.93
N TYR A 44 -2.61 -5.65 -8.82
CA TYR A 44 -2.04 -4.33 -8.60
C TYR A 44 -1.29 -4.26 -7.26
N PHE A 45 -1.89 -4.79 -6.19
CA PHE A 45 -1.23 -4.85 -4.88
C PHE A 45 0.12 -5.58 -4.95
N HIS A 46 0.16 -6.77 -5.56
CA HIS A 46 1.40 -7.53 -5.72
C HIS A 46 2.41 -6.85 -6.66
N LEU A 47 1.93 -6.05 -7.62
CA LEU A 47 2.79 -5.26 -8.48
C LEU A 47 3.43 -4.11 -7.71
N MET A 48 2.69 -3.41 -6.85
CA MET A 48 3.16 -2.20 -6.18
C MET A 48 3.89 -2.46 -4.87
N TYR A 49 3.51 -3.49 -4.11
CA TYR A 49 4.13 -3.84 -2.84
C TYR A 49 5.09 -5.02 -3.04
N PRO A 50 6.42 -4.81 -2.95
CA PRO A 50 7.38 -5.90 -3.11
C PRO A 50 7.15 -7.00 -2.07
N MET A 51 7.07 -8.25 -2.53
CA MET A 51 6.86 -9.39 -1.61
C MET A 51 8.01 -9.56 -0.62
N SER A 52 9.24 -9.21 -1.01
CA SER A 52 10.40 -9.23 -0.10
C SER A 52 10.19 -8.31 1.10
N THR A 53 9.67 -7.10 0.87
CA THR A 53 9.38 -6.13 1.95
C THR A 53 8.26 -6.63 2.87
N LEU A 54 7.22 -7.24 2.31
CA LEU A 54 6.13 -7.81 3.12
C LEU A 54 6.60 -9.03 3.92
N GLN A 55 7.43 -9.89 3.33
CA GLN A 55 8.04 -11.02 4.04
C GLN A 55 8.90 -10.55 5.21
N GLU A 56 9.67 -9.50 5.00
CA GLU A 56 10.49 -8.91 6.06
C GLU A 56 9.62 -8.27 7.16
N THR A 57 8.54 -7.59 6.79
CA THR A 57 7.53 -7.08 7.74
C THR A 57 6.96 -8.22 8.59
N ILE A 58 6.62 -9.36 7.99
CA ILE A 58 6.12 -10.54 8.72
C ILE A 58 7.19 -11.06 9.67
N ARG A 59 8.45 -11.18 9.22
CA ARG A 59 9.57 -11.66 10.03
C ARG A 59 9.76 -10.78 11.27
N LEU A 60 9.83 -9.47 11.10
CA LEU A 60 10.04 -8.50 12.17
C LEU A 60 8.84 -8.44 13.13
N THR A 61 7.63 -8.42 12.58
CA THR A 61 6.41 -8.45 13.38
C THR A 61 6.33 -9.73 14.23
N ASN A 62 6.75 -10.87 13.69
CA ASN A 62 6.80 -12.13 14.45
C ASN A 62 7.81 -12.12 15.59
N ILE A 63 8.93 -11.40 15.45
CA ILE A 63 9.89 -11.19 16.56
C ILE A 63 9.19 -10.43 17.69
N ASN A 64 8.52 -9.33 17.37
CA ASN A 64 7.81 -8.53 18.37
C ASN A 64 6.63 -9.29 19.00
N LEU A 65 5.87 -10.05 18.21
CA LEU A 65 4.80 -10.90 18.73
C LEU A 65 5.35 -11.92 19.72
N ALA A 66 6.45 -12.59 19.38
CA ALA A 66 7.10 -13.57 20.24
C ALA A 66 7.61 -12.94 21.55
N MET A 67 8.22 -11.75 21.49
CA MET A 67 8.65 -11.01 22.68
C MET A 67 7.50 -10.70 23.65
N ASN A 68 6.29 -10.50 23.12
CA ASN A 68 5.08 -10.23 23.91
C ASN A 68 4.25 -11.49 24.19
N SER A 69 4.79 -12.69 23.93
CA SER A 69 4.08 -13.98 24.09
C SER A 69 2.78 -14.10 23.30
N PHE A 70 2.70 -13.42 22.15
CA PHE A 70 1.57 -13.52 21.21
C PHE A 70 1.82 -14.59 20.14
N ARG A 71 0.74 -15.06 19.51
CA ARG A 71 0.81 -16.02 18.40
C ARG A 71 1.50 -15.37 17.19
N THR A 72 2.41 -16.09 16.54
CA THR A 72 3.01 -15.66 15.26
C THR A 72 2.02 -15.71 14.11
N ILE A 73 2.26 -14.87 13.11
CA ILE A 73 1.41 -14.68 11.94
C ILE A 73 2.09 -15.17 10.66
N GLY A 74 1.27 -15.68 9.75
CA GLY A 74 1.68 -15.98 8.38
C GLY A 74 1.31 -14.86 7.39
N PRO A 75 1.66 -15.01 6.11
CA PRO A 75 1.26 -14.06 5.06
C PRO A 75 -0.25 -13.84 4.99
N GLY A 76 -1.05 -14.92 5.13
CA GLY A 76 -2.51 -14.82 5.12
C GLY A 76 -3.05 -13.90 6.21
N ASP A 77 -2.57 -14.04 7.45
CA ASP A 77 -2.96 -13.19 8.57
C ASP A 77 -2.62 -11.71 8.30
N LEU A 78 -1.44 -11.41 7.75
CA LEU A 78 -1.06 -10.04 7.37
C LEU A 78 -1.97 -9.48 6.27
N PHE A 79 -2.29 -10.26 5.24
CA PHE A 79 -3.19 -9.81 4.17
C PHE A 79 -4.61 -9.54 4.69
N TRP A 80 -5.11 -10.39 5.58
CA TRP A 80 -6.39 -10.15 6.25
C TRP A 80 -6.34 -8.88 7.09
N TRP A 81 -5.26 -8.66 7.85
CA TRP A 81 -5.07 -7.44 8.64
C TRP A 81 -5.09 -6.17 7.77
N ILE A 82 -4.37 -6.17 6.63
CA ILE A 82 -4.38 -5.06 5.66
C ILE A 82 -5.79 -4.85 5.09
N ALA A 83 -6.49 -5.93 4.73
CA ALA A 83 -7.84 -5.85 4.18
C ALA A 83 -8.85 -5.27 5.19
N VAL A 84 -8.75 -5.63 6.48
CA VAL A 84 -9.53 -5.04 7.57
C VAL A 84 -9.29 -3.54 7.63
N TYR A 85 -8.03 -3.11 7.60
CA TYR A 85 -7.65 -1.71 7.70
C TYR A 85 -8.22 -0.87 6.53
N VAL A 86 -8.17 -1.40 5.31
CA VAL A 86 -8.61 -0.70 4.09
C VAL A 86 -10.14 -0.63 3.97
N ASN A 87 -10.89 -1.60 4.50
CA ASN A 87 -12.31 -1.78 4.19
C ASN A 87 -13.21 -1.66 5.44
N THR A 88 -12.99 -0.67 6.31
CA THR A 88 -13.67 -0.59 7.62
C THR A 88 -15.18 -0.23 7.55
N PRO A 89 -16.08 -1.18 7.86
CA PRO A 89 -17.21 -0.91 8.75
C PRO A 89 -17.10 -1.73 10.05
N SER A 90 -17.94 -1.37 11.02
CA SER A 90 -17.91 -1.71 12.46
C SER A 90 -17.86 -3.21 12.87
N ASN A 91 -17.86 -4.16 11.93
CA ASN A 91 -17.95 -5.59 12.20
C ASN A 91 -16.68 -6.34 11.76
N TYR A 92 -15.67 -6.33 12.62
CA TYR A 92 -14.33 -6.92 12.43
C TYR A 92 -14.35 -8.45 12.22
N ALA A 93 -15.14 -9.19 13.01
CA ALA A 93 -15.04 -10.65 13.07
C ALA A 93 -15.79 -11.39 11.95
N SER A 94 -16.96 -10.91 11.51
CA SER A 94 -17.81 -11.64 10.56
C SER A 94 -17.41 -11.47 9.09
N ARG A 95 -16.70 -10.38 8.73
CA ARG A 95 -16.26 -10.12 7.34
C ARG A 95 -14.82 -10.52 7.03
N PHE A 96 -13.93 -10.53 8.03
CA PHE A 96 -12.49 -10.57 7.76
C PHE A 96 -11.76 -11.76 8.35
N GLN A 97 -12.48 -12.75 8.90
CA GLN A 97 -11.92 -14.01 9.42
C GLN A 97 -10.85 -13.80 10.51
N MET A 98 -10.77 -12.61 11.11
CA MET A 98 -9.80 -12.23 12.13
C MET A 98 -10.54 -11.69 13.36
N SER A 99 -10.17 -12.17 14.55
CA SER A 99 -10.70 -11.63 15.79
C SER A 99 -10.14 -10.23 16.06
N ARG A 100 -10.91 -9.38 16.76
CA ARG A 100 -10.42 -8.06 17.20
C ARG A 100 -9.11 -8.15 17.98
N HIS A 101 -8.99 -9.15 18.85
CA HIS A 101 -7.79 -9.38 19.64
C HIS A 101 -6.56 -9.66 18.76
N CYS A 102 -6.71 -10.51 17.74
CA CYS A 102 -5.63 -10.79 16.77
C CYS A 102 -5.25 -9.50 16.00
N PHE A 103 -6.24 -8.73 15.56
CA PHE A 103 -6.00 -7.46 14.86
C PHE A 103 -5.19 -6.47 15.72
N GLU A 104 -5.57 -6.31 16.99
CA GLU A 104 -4.89 -5.42 17.95
C GLU A 104 -3.47 -5.92 18.28
N GLN A 105 -3.26 -7.25 18.40
CA GLN A 105 -1.93 -7.82 18.60
C GLN A 105 -1.00 -7.54 17.43
N ILE A 106 -1.47 -7.72 16.19
CA ILE A 106 -0.70 -7.40 15.00
C ILE A 106 -0.41 -5.91 14.94
N LEU A 107 -1.41 -5.06 15.17
CA LEU A 107 -1.24 -3.60 15.19
C LEU A 107 -0.18 -3.16 16.21
N TYR A 108 -0.21 -3.74 17.41
CA TYR A 108 0.73 -3.44 18.48
C TYR A 108 2.17 -3.90 18.15
N ALA A 109 2.32 -5.06 17.52
CA ALA A 109 3.62 -5.67 17.25
C ALA A 109 4.20 -5.34 15.86
N LEU A 110 3.46 -4.62 15.01
CA LEU A 110 3.83 -4.35 13.62
C LEU A 110 5.20 -3.67 13.53
N ALA A 111 6.11 -4.28 12.78
CA ALA A 111 7.42 -3.70 12.49
C ALA A 111 7.73 -3.79 10.99
N LEU A 112 8.11 -2.64 10.42
CA LEU A 112 8.39 -2.46 8.99
C LEU A 112 9.90 -2.39 8.68
N SER A 113 10.72 -2.18 9.70
CA SER A 113 12.18 -2.23 9.67
C SER A 113 12.72 -2.59 11.06
N ASP A 114 13.91 -3.19 11.10
CA ASP A 114 14.73 -3.41 12.29
C ASP A 114 15.61 -2.20 12.63
N ASN A 115 15.72 -1.23 11.72
CA ASN A 115 16.54 -0.05 11.92
C ASN A 115 15.81 1.01 12.74
N SER A 116 16.57 1.68 13.59
CA SER A 116 16.15 2.90 14.27
C SER A 116 17.28 3.91 14.13
N GLN A 117 17.37 4.56 12.97
CA GLN A 117 18.22 5.74 12.86
C GLN A 117 17.56 6.91 13.63
N PRO A 118 18.19 7.41 14.71
CA PRO A 118 17.59 8.46 15.54
C PRO A 118 17.42 9.79 14.79
N ASP A 119 18.21 10.02 13.74
CA ASP A 119 18.19 11.25 12.94
C ASP A 119 17.21 11.20 11.76
N ASP A 120 16.59 10.04 11.49
CA ASP A 120 15.62 9.87 10.40
C ASP A 120 14.30 9.28 10.92
N PRO A 121 13.27 10.11 11.16
CA PRO A 121 11.99 9.64 11.69
C PRO A 121 11.23 8.73 10.71
N TRP A 122 11.65 8.70 9.44
CA TRP A 122 11.03 7.87 8.39
C TRP A 122 11.73 6.53 8.19
N ASP A 123 12.89 6.31 8.83
CA ASP A 123 13.69 5.10 8.70
C ASP A 123 12.86 3.81 8.89
N PRO A 124 11.95 3.71 9.90
CA PRO A 124 11.15 2.51 10.09
C PRO A 124 10.27 2.13 8.90
N ILE A 125 9.83 3.10 8.10
CA ILE A 125 8.94 2.88 6.94
C ILE A 125 9.65 2.96 5.59
N ARG A 126 10.90 3.41 5.59
CA ARG A 126 11.69 3.71 4.39
C ARG A 126 11.79 2.50 3.44
N PRO A 127 12.02 1.25 3.89
CA PRO A 127 12.04 0.09 3.00
C PRO A 127 10.73 -0.09 2.21
N LEU A 128 9.58 0.14 2.86
CA LEU A 128 8.26 0.05 2.23
C LEU A 128 8.04 1.19 1.24
N MET A 129 8.34 2.42 1.65
CA MET A 129 8.18 3.60 0.80
C MET A 129 9.06 3.53 -0.46
N LEU A 130 10.35 3.23 -0.30
CA LEU A 130 11.29 3.12 -1.42
C LEU A 130 10.89 1.97 -2.34
N GLY A 131 10.59 0.79 -1.78
CA GLY A 131 10.13 -0.36 -2.55
C GLY A 131 8.89 -0.05 -3.38
N PHE A 132 7.89 0.59 -2.77
CA PHE A 132 6.67 1.00 -3.48
C PHE A 132 6.98 2.01 -4.60
N ASN A 133 7.83 3.01 -4.33
CA ASN A 133 8.19 4.04 -5.30
C ASN A 133 8.98 3.48 -6.48
N ASP A 134 9.91 2.56 -6.24
CA ASP A 134 10.70 1.94 -7.30
C ASP A 134 9.83 1.05 -8.20
N ARG A 135 8.84 0.36 -7.62
CA ARG A 135 7.83 -0.37 -8.40
C ARG A 135 6.98 0.57 -9.25
N ARG A 136 6.58 1.74 -8.74
CA ARG A 136 5.88 2.75 -9.54
C ARG A 136 6.72 3.25 -10.71
N LYS A 137 7.98 3.61 -10.48
CA LYS A 137 8.90 4.05 -11.54
C LYS A 137 9.08 3.00 -12.63
N THR A 138 9.12 1.73 -12.23
CA THR A 138 9.35 0.60 -13.15
C THR A 138 8.09 0.21 -13.92
N HIS A 139 6.93 0.28 -13.27
CA HIS A 139 5.69 -0.32 -13.79
C HIS A 139 4.59 0.68 -14.15
N VAL A 140 4.79 1.97 -13.93
CA VAL A 140 3.84 3.02 -14.29
C VAL A 140 4.52 3.99 -15.22
N SER A 141 4.04 4.04 -16.46
CA SER A 141 4.41 5.08 -17.41
C SER A 141 3.35 6.18 -17.35
N PRO A 142 3.68 7.36 -16.81
CA PRO A 142 2.71 8.43 -16.63
C PRO A 142 2.18 8.95 -17.97
N GLY A 143 0.99 9.52 -17.94
CA GLY A 143 0.43 10.27 -19.06
C GLY A 143 1.24 11.53 -19.41
N LYS A 144 0.72 12.35 -20.32
CA LYS A 144 1.40 13.58 -20.74
C LYS A 144 1.30 14.73 -19.72
N ILE A 145 0.32 14.66 -18.82
CA ILE A 145 0.07 15.66 -17.78
C ILE A 145 0.34 15.01 -16.42
N ILE A 146 1.15 15.67 -15.60
CA ILE A 146 1.41 15.32 -14.21
C ILE A 146 0.99 16.54 -13.40
N ASP A 147 0.21 16.29 -12.36
CA ASP A 147 -0.16 17.29 -11.37
C ASP A 147 0.56 16.97 -10.05
N VAL A 148 0.95 18.00 -9.31
CA VAL A 148 1.70 17.89 -8.06
C VAL A 148 1.01 18.72 -7.00
N ASP A 149 0.61 18.06 -5.92
CA ASP A 149 -0.10 18.62 -4.77
C ASP A 149 0.42 17.95 -3.48
N ASP A 150 0.14 18.56 -2.33
CA ASP A 150 0.59 18.14 -0.99
C ASP A 150 -0.47 17.29 -0.22
#